data_AF-A0A523D2I0-F1
#
_entry.id   AF-A0A523D2I0-F1
#
_cell.length_a   1.000
_cell.length_b   1.000
_cell.length_c   1.000
_cell.angle_alpha   90.00
_cell.angle_beta   90.00
_cell.angle_gamma   90.00
#
_symmetry.space_group_name_H-M   'P 1'
#
loop_
_entity.id
_entity.type
_entity.pdbx_description
1 polymer ?
#
loop_
_entity_poly.entity_id
_entity_poly.type
_entity_poly.pdbx_seq_one_letter_code
_entity_poly.pdbx_strand_id
1 'polypeptide(L)'
;MIPGSPFLTGGKGKPPAARARGHVLATCLVLVALCLPASSTSLARRKPQSPSHEKLMLLDLPDLYQMAVESDSTVLAKVKQLTRYAVLEVEEVYGGRFRAAELRVMYQAKSWERRLDGLNSIRFRTGERYLLFLRYHRAHDEVVAEDLFELMDADWGRVKLEPEGGALYIEAMRLLMGAATRPEMEQRQAVLVGLLGSPNHLAAASAMGQAYRQRLGSAEQIPVLLAQMDRGIAGLQLGALKILRRLGPTLPENLDRNALAEAIHRRIGWNGSDPAGLRVQAVKTLRAIGPAAIPKLKQVARADVDQNIRYEAAVALLGLEGS
;
A
#
# COMPACT_ATOMS: atom_id res chain seq x y z
N MET A 1 -51.79 -2.81 14.68
CA MET A 1 -52.11 -1.78 15.69
C MET A 1 -52.03 -2.44 17.06
N ILE A 2 -51.71 -1.69 18.12
CA ILE A 2 -51.66 -2.12 19.54
C ILE A 2 -52.61 -1.15 20.27
N PRO A 3 -53.63 -1.61 21.01
CA PRO A 3 -53.51 -1.96 22.46
C PRO A 3 -54.43 -3.13 22.90
N GLY A 4 -54.47 -3.57 24.17
CA GLY A 4 -53.65 -3.23 25.35
C GLY A 4 -54.24 -3.80 26.66
N SER A 5 -53.57 -3.54 27.79
CA SER A 5 -53.86 -4.16 29.10
C SER A 5 -54.65 -3.24 30.06
N PRO A 6 -55.49 -3.84 30.93
CA PRO A 6 -55.66 -3.39 32.32
C PRO A 6 -55.72 -4.58 33.33
N PHE A 7 -55.72 -4.44 34.67
CA PHE A 7 -55.09 -3.56 35.68
C PHE A 7 -55.54 -4.08 37.09
N LEU A 8 -55.02 -3.55 38.22
CA LEU A 8 -55.49 -3.75 39.62
C LEU A 8 -55.15 -5.13 40.28
N THR A 9 -54.96 -5.29 41.61
CA THR A 9 -54.92 -4.35 42.78
C THR A 9 -53.95 -4.83 43.88
N GLY A 10 -53.64 -4.00 44.89
CA GLY A 10 -52.73 -4.31 46.03
C GLY A 10 -53.38 -5.10 47.20
N GLY A 11 -52.82 -5.14 48.43
CA GLY A 11 -51.60 -4.53 48.99
C GLY A 11 -51.57 -4.53 50.55
N LYS A 12 -50.61 -3.79 51.16
CA LYS A 12 -50.36 -3.58 52.62
C LYS A 12 -49.68 -4.72 53.42
N GLY A 13 -48.79 -4.36 54.38
CA GLY A 13 -48.22 -5.27 55.40
C GLY A 13 -46.77 -4.96 55.86
N LYS A 14 -46.60 -4.22 56.97
CA LYS A 14 -45.32 -3.93 57.71
C LYS A 14 -45.68 -3.27 59.07
N PRO A 15 -44.76 -3.11 60.06
CA PRO A 15 -43.38 -3.60 60.22
C PRO A 15 -43.36 -4.78 61.24
N PRO A 16 -42.71 -4.85 62.45
CA PRO A 16 -41.76 -3.98 63.19
C PRO A 16 -40.30 -4.48 63.11
N ALA A 17 -39.57 -4.64 64.24
CA ALA A 17 -38.14 -4.97 64.33
C ALA A 17 -37.71 -5.50 65.74
N ALA A 18 -36.47 -6.02 65.84
CA ALA A 18 -35.74 -6.30 67.10
C ALA A 18 -34.24 -5.92 66.93
N ARG A 19 -33.45 -5.89 68.03
CA ARG A 19 -32.08 -5.32 68.11
C ARG A 19 -31.06 -6.28 68.78
N ALA A 20 -29.77 -5.89 68.72
CA ALA A 20 -28.63 -6.19 69.63
C ALA A 20 -27.59 -7.23 69.15
N ARG A 21 -26.29 -7.19 69.52
CA ARG A 21 -25.33 -6.11 69.95
C ARG A 21 -23.88 -6.68 69.96
N GLY A 22 -22.86 -5.80 70.00
CA GLY A 22 -21.41 -6.13 70.11
C GLY A 22 -20.67 -5.79 68.80
N HIS A 23 -19.64 -4.93 68.70
CA HIS A 23 -18.41 -4.71 69.51
C HIS A 23 -17.48 -5.93 69.47
N VAL A 24 -16.18 -5.81 69.16
CA VAL A 24 -15.16 -4.89 69.74
C VAL A 24 -14.18 -4.27 68.70
N LEU A 25 -13.47 -3.21 69.14
CA LEU A 25 -12.26 -2.51 68.62
C LEU A 25 -11.33 -3.33 67.67
N ALA A 26 -10.51 -2.77 66.77
CA ALA A 26 -9.82 -1.46 66.70
C ALA A 26 -9.33 -1.14 65.24
N THR A 27 -8.67 -0.03 64.84
CA THR A 27 -8.64 1.41 65.24
C THR A 27 -7.63 2.17 64.33
N CYS A 28 -8.00 3.35 63.77
CA CYS A 28 -7.13 4.37 63.09
C CYS A 28 -6.42 3.98 61.76
N LEU A 29 -6.11 4.85 60.77
CA LEU A 29 -6.39 6.28 60.46
C LEU A 29 -6.43 6.39 58.88
N VAL A 30 -7.38 7.08 58.19
CA VAL A 30 -7.32 8.48 57.65
C VAL A 30 -6.16 8.73 56.64
N LEU A 31 -6.28 9.32 55.44
CA LEU A 31 -7.29 10.15 54.72
C LEU A 31 -7.72 9.51 53.35
N VAL A 32 -8.98 9.63 52.90
CA VAL A 32 -9.50 10.65 51.92
C VAL A 32 -8.59 10.82 50.67
N ALA A 33 -8.86 10.31 49.45
CA ALA A 33 -10.06 10.16 48.60
C ALA A 33 -10.16 11.21 47.48
N LEU A 34 -10.44 10.75 46.25
CA LEU A 34 -11.06 11.53 45.17
C LEU A 34 -11.77 10.57 44.22
N CYS A 35 -13.04 10.84 43.91
CA CYS A 35 -13.88 9.96 43.08
C CYS A 35 -13.93 10.43 41.62
N LEU A 36 -13.81 9.46 40.70
CA LEU A 36 -14.65 9.19 39.52
C LEU A 36 -15.38 10.38 38.81
N PRO A 37 -15.43 10.39 37.46
CA PRO A 37 -15.81 9.20 36.69
C PRO A 37 -14.91 8.82 35.50
N ALA A 38 -14.97 7.54 35.13
CA ALA A 38 -14.40 7.03 33.89
C ALA A 38 -15.38 7.28 32.72
N SER A 39 -15.03 8.20 31.82
CA SER A 39 -15.75 8.38 30.55
C SER A 39 -15.43 7.24 29.60
N SER A 40 -16.36 6.28 29.48
CA SER A 40 -16.26 5.13 28.58
C SER A 40 -16.54 5.53 27.12
N THR A 41 -15.61 6.27 26.51
CA THR A 41 -15.59 6.46 25.05
C THR A 41 -15.48 5.10 24.38
N SER A 42 -16.55 4.70 23.70
CA SER A 42 -16.59 3.41 23.02
C SER A 42 -15.49 3.37 21.95
N LEU A 43 -14.57 2.42 22.09
CA LEU A 43 -13.63 2.05 21.05
C LEU A 43 -14.43 1.40 19.91
N ALA A 44 -15.03 2.25 19.08
CA ALA A 44 -15.65 1.88 17.82
C ALA A 44 -14.58 1.16 17.01
N ARG A 45 -14.70 -0.17 16.95
CA ARG A 45 -13.72 -1.10 16.39
C ARG A 45 -13.65 -0.86 14.89
N ARG A 46 -12.89 0.18 14.48
CA ARG A 46 -12.61 0.50 13.08
C ARG A 46 -12.20 -0.81 12.43
N LYS A 47 -12.99 -1.26 11.44
CA LYS A 47 -12.56 -2.35 10.58
C LYS A 47 -11.17 -1.97 10.06
N PRO A 48 -10.20 -2.90 10.01
CA PRO A 48 -8.99 -2.63 9.26
C PRO A 48 -9.43 -2.25 7.85
N GLN A 49 -9.16 -1.00 7.46
CA GLN A 49 -9.14 -0.65 6.05
C GLN A 49 -8.09 -1.55 5.41
N SER A 50 -8.27 -1.89 4.13
CA SER A 50 -7.20 -2.49 3.36
C SER A 50 -5.93 -1.64 3.56
N PRO A 51 -4.75 -2.27 3.76
CA PRO A 51 -3.51 -1.53 3.98
C PRO A 51 -3.36 -0.46 2.89
N SER A 52 -3.15 0.79 3.30
CA SER A 52 -3.04 1.90 2.35
C SER A 52 -1.96 1.58 1.32
N HIS A 53 -2.17 2.01 0.07
CA HIS A 53 -1.24 1.73 -1.04
C HIS A 53 0.21 2.17 -0.71
N GLU A 54 0.32 3.19 0.13
CA GLU A 54 1.54 3.67 0.80
C GLU A 54 2.26 2.65 1.71
N LYS A 55 1.52 1.89 2.55
CA LYS A 55 2.10 0.75 3.30
C LYS A 55 2.50 -0.40 2.40
N LEU A 56 1.82 -0.57 1.26
CA LEU A 56 2.10 -1.63 0.30
C LEU A 56 3.39 -1.37 -0.49
N MET A 57 3.69 -0.11 -0.81
CA MET A 57 4.93 0.30 -1.50
C MET A 57 6.22 0.04 -0.70
N LEU A 58 6.13 -0.24 0.60
CA LEU A 58 7.27 -0.61 1.45
C LEU A 58 7.57 -2.12 1.47
N LEU A 59 6.63 -2.94 0.98
CA LEU A 59 6.85 -4.35 0.70
C LEU A 59 7.24 -4.47 -0.80
N ASP A 60 8.11 -5.40 -1.16
CA ASP A 60 8.57 -5.57 -2.56
C ASP A 60 7.54 -6.37 -3.38
N LEU A 61 6.30 -5.89 -3.37
CA LEU A 61 5.14 -6.43 -4.07
C LEU A 61 5.19 -6.12 -5.59
N PRO A 62 4.52 -6.90 -6.45
CA PRO A 62 4.44 -6.61 -7.88
C PRO A 62 3.67 -5.30 -8.14
N ASP A 63 4.19 -4.47 -9.04
CA ASP A 63 3.50 -3.26 -9.51
C ASP A 63 2.49 -3.57 -10.62
N LEU A 64 1.69 -2.57 -11.03
CA LEU A 64 0.64 -2.73 -12.04
C LEU A 64 1.18 -3.29 -13.38
N TYR A 65 2.42 -2.96 -13.75
CA TYR A 65 3.05 -3.50 -14.95
C TYR A 65 3.44 -4.96 -14.77
N GLN A 66 4.06 -5.29 -13.63
CA GLN A 66 4.43 -6.67 -13.31
C GLN A 66 3.19 -7.57 -13.25
N MET A 67 2.16 -7.15 -12.53
CA MET A 67 0.89 -7.88 -12.44
C MET A 67 0.21 -8.05 -13.80
N ALA A 68 0.34 -7.08 -14.70
CA ALA A 68 -0.20 -7.20 -16.06
C ALA A 68 0.53 -8.25 -16.90
N VAL A 69 1.87 -8.23 -16.86
CA VAL A 69 2.74 -9.10 -17.66
C VAL A 69 2.80 -10.54 -17.13
N GLU A 70 2.61 -10.75 -15.82
CA GLU A 70 2.59 -12.08 -15.17
C GLU A 70 1.19 -12.73 -15.13
N SER A 71 0.17 -12.07 -15.71
CA SER A 71 -1.19 -12.59 -15.86
C SER A 71 -1.39 -13.32 -17.20
N ASP A 72 -2.21 -14.37 -17.21
CA ASP A 72 -2.72 -14.97 -18.45
C ASP A 72 -3.68 -14.00 -19.18
N SER A 73 -4.38 -13.15 -18.42
CA SER A 73 -5.13 -12.01 -18.94
C SER A 73 -5.28 -10.88 -17.93
N THR A 74 -5.24 -9.64 -18.41
CA THR A 74 -5.59 -8.44 -17.63
C THR A 74 -6.78 -7.75 -18.27
N VAL A 75 -7.82 -7.46 -17.48
CA VAL A 75 -9.12 -6.96 -17.97
C VAL A 75 -9.71 -5.87 -17.08
N LEU A 76 -10.44 -4.95 -17.70
CA LEU A 76 -11.43 -4.12 -17.05
C LEU A 76 -12.79 -4.83 -17.13
N ALA A 77 -13.41 -5.12 -15.99
CA ALA A 77 -14.64 -5.90 -15.95
C ALA A 77 -15.62 -5.46 -14.85
N LYS A 78 -16.91 -5.72 -15.07
CA LYS A 78 -18.03 -5.34 -14.19
C LYS A 78 -18.81 -6.57 -13.76
N VAL A 79 -19.08 -6.72 -12.47
CA VAL A 79 -19.77 -7.92 -11.95
C VAL A 79 -21.24 -7.91 -12.35
N LYS A 80 -21.67 -8.84 -13.20
CA LYS A 80 -23.09 -9.05 -13.57
C LYS A 80 -23.84 -9.85 -12.52
N GLN A 81 -23.23 -10.94 -12.04
CA GLN A 81 -23.89 -11.88 -11.14
C GLN A 81 -22.88 -12.59 -10.23
N LEU A 82 -23.33 -12.96 -9.02
CA LEU A 82 -22.60 -13.83 -8.10
C LEU A 82 -23.31 -15.18 -8.00
N THR A 83 -22.56 -16.26 -8.17
CA THR A 83 -23.01 -17.66 -8.07
C THR A 83 -21.94 -18.45 -7.28
N ARG A 84 -21.63 -19.71 -7.67
CA ARG A 84 -20.35 -20.35 -7.30
C ARG A 84 -19.13 -19.61 -7.86
N TYR A 85 -19.32 -18.84 -8.94
CA TYR A 85 -18.34 -17.96 -9.57
C TYR A 85 -18.87 -16.52 -9.63
N ALA A 86 -17.98 -15.54 -9.72
CA ALA A 86 -18.37 -14.19 -10.12
C ALA A 86 -18.44 -14.18 -11.65
N VAL A 87 -19.59 -13.81 -12.22
CA VAL A 87 -19.77 -13.63 -13.67
C VAL A 87 -19.59 -12.15 -13.96
N LEU A 88 -18.67 -11.81 -14.86
CA LEU A 88 -18.33 -10.42 -15.18
C LEU A 88 -18.45 -10.12 -16.68
N GLU A 89 -18.99 -8.94 -16.96
CA GLU A 89 -18.98 -8.26 -18.26
C GLU A 89 -17.59 -7.68 -18.48
N VAL A 90 -16.95 -7.96 -19.62
CA VAL A 90 -15.64 -7.39 -19.95
C VAL A 90 -15.82 -6.10 -20.74
N GLU A 91 -15.32 -5.00 -20.17
CA GLU A 91 -15.40 -3.66 -20.75
C GLU A 91 -14.15 -3.35 -21.61
N GLU A 92 -12.97 -3.87 -21.24
CA GLU A 92 -11.71 -3.69 -21.97
C GLU A 92 -10.73 -4.84 -21.65
N VAL A 93 -9.95 -5.31 -22.64
CA VAL A 93 -8.88 -6.30 -22.43
C VAL A 93 -7.53 -5.61 -22.61
N TYR A 94 -6.76 -5.51 -21.53
CA TYR A 94 -5.43 -4.89 -21.51
C TYR A 94 -4.32 -5.85 -21.93
N GLY A 95 -4.44 -7.12 -21.53
CA GLY A 95 -3.42 -8.14 -21.79
C GLY A 95 -3.99 -9.55 -21.87
N GLY A 96 -3.23 -10.45 -22.49
CA GLY A 96 -3.60 -11.85 -22.66
C GLY A 96 -4.40 -12.16 -23.93
N ARG A 97 -4.84 -13.42 -24.03
CA ARG A 97 -5.53 -13.98 -25.20
C ARG A 97 -7.06 -13.95 -25.12
N PHE A 98 -7.63 -13.51 -24.00
CA PHE A 98 -9.08 -13.54 -23.79
C PHE A 98 -9.84 -12.59 -24.75
N ARG A 99 -11.02 -13.03 -25.24
CA ARG A 99 -11.79 -12.31 -26.28
C ARG A 99 -13.31 -12.34 -26.15
N ALA A 100 -13.90 -13.12 -25.22
CA ALA A 100 -15.36 -13.15 -25.06
C ALA A 100 -15.87 -11.95 -24.26
N ALA A 101 -17.16 -11.63 -24.39
CA ALA A 101 -17.78 -10.49 -23.69
C ALA A 101 -18.06 -10.75 -22.19
N GLU A 102 -18.05 -12.01 -21.76
CA GLU A 102 -18.26 -12.41 -20.36
C GLU A 102 -17.24 -13.46 -19.92
N LEU A 103 -16.81 -13.39 -18.66
CA LEU A 103 -15.93 -14.38 -18.02
C LEU A 103 -16.37 -14.75 -16.60
N ARG A 104 -15.80 -15.83 -16.08
CA ARG A 104 -16.10 -16.39 -14.76
C ARG A 104 -14.85 -16.40 -13.89
N VAL A 105 -14.91 -15.75 -12.72
CA VAL A 105 -13.82 -15.74 -11.73
C VAL A 105 -14.16 -16.65 -10.54
N MET A 106 -13.25 -17.58 -10.25
CA MET A 106 -13.26 -18.44 -9.07
C MET A 106 -12.75 -17.68 -7.84
N TYR A 107 -13.68 -17.14 -7.06
CA TYR A 107 -13.37 -16.42 -5.83
C TYR A 107 -13.59 -17.22 -4.54
N GLN A 108 -14.27 -18.38 -4.62
CA GLN A 108 -14.66 -19.18 -3.46
C GLN A 108 -13.78 -20.42 -3.20
N ALA A 109 -13.20 -21.05 -4.23
CA ALA A 109 -12.56 -22.38 -4.09
C ALA A 109 -11.38 -22.38 -3.08
N LYS A 110 -10.49 -21.40 -3.15
CA LYS A 110 -9.35 -21.24 -2.22
C LYS A 110 -9.74 -20.61 -0.86
N SER A 111 -11.00 -20.74 -0.42
CA SER A 111 -11.44 -20.22 0.89
C SER A 111 -11.14 -21.17 2.05
N TRP A 112 -11.11 -22.48 1.78
CA TRP A 112 -10.98 -23.51 2.82
C TRP A 112 -9.54 -23.63 3.35
N GLU A 113 -8.56 -23.32 2.50
CA GLU A 113 -7.13 -23.26 2.82
C GLU A 113 -6.77 -22.02 3.67
N ARG A 114 -7.56 -20.95 3.58
CA ARG A 114 -7.35 -19.68 4.32
C ARG A 114 -7.83 -19.75 5.77
N ARG A 115 -7.29 -20.72 6.53
CA ARG A 115 -7.44 -20.79 7.99
C ARG A 115 -6.57 -19.76 8.74
N LEU A 116 -5.64 -19.11 8.05
CA LEU A 116 -4.85 -17.99 8.56
C LEU A 116 -5.51 -16.66 8.15
N ASP A 117 -5.79 -15.84 9.16
CA ASP A 117 -6.32 -14.47 9.13
C ASP A 117 -7.61 -14.22 8.33
N GLY A 118 -8.70 -13.98 9.07
CA GLY A 118 -10.03 -13.59 8.56
C GLY A 118 -10.13 -12.20 7.89
N LEU A 119 -9.01 -11.70 7.37
CA LEU A 119 -8.89 -10.46 6.60
C LEU A 119 -9.17 -10.69 5.10
N ASN A 120 -8.72 -11.83 4.56
CA ASN A 120 -8.57 -12.04 3.10
C ASN A 120 -9.72 -12.81 2.45
N SER A 121 -10.97 -12.49 2.81
CA SER A 121 -12.15 -12.95 2.07
C SER A 121 -12.34 -12.12 0.79
N ILE A 122 -12.08 -12.69 -0.38
CA ILE A 122 -12.35 -12.04 -1.67
C ILE A 122 -13.86 -11.78 -1.76
N ARG A 123 -14.26 -10.51 -1.85
CA ARG A 123 -15.68 -10.10 -1.96
C ARG A 123 -15.88 -9.23 -3.18
N PHE A 124 -16.47 -9.82 -4.21
CA PHE A 124 -17.13 -9.12 -5.30
C PHE A 124 -18.53 -8.67 -4.86
N ARG A 125 -19.10 -7.66 -5.52
CA ARG A 125 -20.53 -7.31 -5.47
C ARG A 125 -21.05 -7.02 -6.87
N THR A 126 -22.30 -7.39 -7.14
CA THR A 126 -22.98 -7.03 -8.39
C THR A 126 -22.95 -5.52 -8.63
N GLY A 127 -22.64 -5.12 -9.87
CA GLY A 127 -22.53 -3.73 -10.31
C GLY A 127 -21.18 -3.05 -10.05
N GLU A 128 -20.32 -3.58 -9.16
CA GLU A 128 -18.98 -3.03 -8.94
C GLU A 128 -18.05 -3.33 -10.14
N ARG A 129 -17.20 -2.36 -10.50
CA ARG A 129 -16.19 -2.45 -11.56
C ARG A 129 -14.81 -2.75 -10.96
N TYR A 130 -14.03 -3.54 -11.68
CA TYR A 130 -12.71 -3.99 -11.26
C TYR A 130 -11.73 -3.99 -12.44
N LEU A 131 -10.49 -3.61 -12.16
CA LEU A 131 -9.33 -4.05 -12.92
C LEU A 131 -8.89 -5.39 -12.34
N LEU A 132 -8.77 -6.43 -13.17
CA LEU A 132 -8.45 -7.79 -12.77
C LEU A 132 -7.19 -8.30 -13.47
N PHE A 133 -6.33 -8.97 -12.71
CA PHE A 133 -5.18 -9.72 -13.17
C PHE A 133 -5.48 -11.21 -12.95
N LEU A 134 -5.58 -11.97 -14.03
CA LEU A 134 -6.17 -13.30 -14.05
C LEU A 134 -5.16 -14.36 -14.46
N ARG A 135 -5.25 -15.54 -13.84
CA ARG A 135 -4.64 -16.78 -14.34
C ARG A 135 -5.73 -17.79 -14.70
N TYR A 136 -5.53 -18.61 -15.72
CA TYR A 136 -6.50 -19.66 -16.10
C TYR A 136 -6.70 -20.63 -14.94
N HIS A 137 -7.95 -21.01 -14.67
CA HIS A 137 -8.19 -22.08 -13.71
C HIS A 137 -7.74 -23.41 -14.32
N ARG A 138 -6.78 -24.06 -13.66
CA ARG A 138 -6.23 -25.37 -14.06
C ARG A 138 -6.61 -26.45 -13.07
N ALA A 139 -6.80 -27.66 -13.59
CA ALA A 139 -6.93 -28.89 -12.81
C ALA A 139 -6.07 -29.98 -13.47
N HIS A 140 -5.15 -30.57 -12.71
CA HIS A 140 -4.11 -31.47 -13.26
C HIS A 140 -3.33 -30.81 -14.44
N ASP A 141 -2.94 -29.54 -14.24
CA ASP A 141 -2.26 -28.65 -15.19
C ASP A 141 -3.02 -28.29 -16.49
N GLU A 142 -4.10 -28.99 -16.84
CA GLU A 142 -4.99 -28.65 -17.96
C GLU A 142 -5.90 -27.46 -17.64
N VAL A 143 -6.18 -26.61 -18.64
CA VAL A 143 -7.08 -25.44 -18.51
C VAL A 143 -8.53 -25.92 -18.55
N VAL A 144 -9.29 -25.66 -17.48
CA VAL A 144 -10.63 -26.25 -17.29
C VAL A 144 -11.69 -25.62 -18.22
N ALA A 145 -11.57 -24.32 -18.53
CA ALA A 145 -12.33 -23.64 -19.58
C ALA A 145 -11.66 -22.30 -19.94
N GLU A 146 -11.81 -21.85 -21.20
CA GLU A 146 -11.18 -20.61 -21.70
C GLU A 146 -11.75 -19.30 -21.12
N ASP A 147 -12.89 -19.38 -20.43
CA ASP A 147 -13.56 -18.27 -19.75
C ASP A 147 -13.49 -18.37 -18.21
N LEU A 148 -12.85 -19.42 -17.67
CA LEU A 148 -12.80 -19.69 -16.23
C LEU A 148 -11.41 -19.38 -15.67
N PHE A 149 -11.35 -18.33 -14.86
CA PHE A 149 -10.12 -17.78 -14.29
C PHE A 149 -10.11 -17.83 -12.76
N GLU A 150 -8.92 -17.78 -12.18
CA GLU A 150 -8.73 -17.33 -10.80
C GLU A 150 -7.98 -16.00 -10.75
N LEU A 151 -8.11 -15.29 -9.62
CA LEU A 151 -7.36 -14.06 -9.40
C LEU A 151 -5.89 -14.39 -9.14
N MET A 152 -5.01 -13.69 -9.85
CA MET A 152 -3.58 -13.76 -9.61
C MET A 152 -3.28 -13.43 -8.15
N ASP A 153 -2.57 -14.32 -7.46
CA ASP A 153 -2.14 -14.16 -6.07
C ASP A 153 -3.28 -13.73 -5.11
N ALA A 154 -4.47 -14.31 -5.31
CA ALA A 154 -5.67 -14.16 -4.49
C ALA A 154 -6.31 -12.77 -4.48
N ASP A 155 -6.10 -11.94 -3.45
CA ASP A 155 -6.77 -10.62 -3.36
C ASP A 155 -5.98 -9.51 -4.07
N TRP A 156 -4.69 -9.74 -4.37
CA TRP A 156 -3.82 -8.81 -5.12
C TRP A 156 -4.22 -8.68 -6.59
N GLY A 157 -4.66 -9.76 -7.22
CA GLY A 157 -5.12 -9.81 -8.61
C GLY A 157 -6.42 -9.06 -8.90
N ARG A 158 -6.89 -8.18 -8.01
CA ARG A 158 -8.00 -7.27 -8.26
C ARG A 158 -7.75 -5.88 -7.67
N VAL A 159 -8.04 -4.85 -8.44
CA VAL A 159 -8.22 -3.49 -7.96
C VAL A 159 -9.68 -3.12 -8.16
N LYS A 160 -10.41 -2.86 -7.06
CA LYS A 160 -11.76 -2.30 -7.18
C LYS A 160 -11.65 -0.86 -7.68
N LEU A 161 -12.40 -0.53 -8.72
CA LEU A 161 -12.49 0.81 -9.26
C LEU A 161 -13.68 1.53 -8.61
N GLU A 162 -13.38 2.33 -7.59
CA GLU A 162 -14.35 3.29 -7.05
C GLU A 162 -14.65 4.40 -8.10
N PRO A 163 -15.83 5.04 -8.08
CA PRO A 163 -16.19 6.09 -9.04
C PRO A 163 -15.19 7.25 -9.04
N GLU A 164 -14.70 7.62 -7.86
CA GLU A 164 -13.61 8.57 -7.66
C GLU A 164 -12.27 7.85 -7.80
N GLY A 165 -11.39 8.37 -8.68
CA GLY A 165 -10.05 7.83 -8.90
C GLY A 165 -9.93 6.58 -9.76
N GLY A 166 -11.02 5.81 -10.00
CA GLY A 166 -10.98 4.62 -10.86
C GLY A 166 -10.46 4.87 -12.29
N ALA A 167 -10.69 6.08 -12.82
CA ALA A 167 -10.15 6.52 -14.12
C ALA A 167 -8.61 6.55 -14.16
N LEU A 168 -7.93 6.85 -13.04
CA LEU A 168 -6.46 6.89 -12.98
C LEU A 168 -5.85 5.49 -13.13
N TYR A 169 -6.52 4.44 -12.65
CA TYR A 169 -6.06 3.05 -12.87
C TYR A 169 -6.25 2.63 -14.34
N ILE A 170 -7.37 3.01 -14.97
CA ILE A 170 -7.65 2.76 -16.39
C ILE A 170 -6.60 3.45 -17.29
N GLU A 171 -6.32 4.74 -17.04
CA GLU A 171 -5.27 5.49 -17.74
C GLU A 171 -3.89 4.85 -17.52
N ALA A 172 -3.54 4.52 -16.28
CA ALA A 172 -2.26 3.90 -15.96
C ALA A 172 -2.07 2.56 -16.69
N MET A 173 -3.11 1.73 -16.74
CA MET A 173 -3.07 0.46 -17.46
C MET A 173 -2.87 0.64 -18.95
N ARG A 174 -3.58 1.59 -19.59
CA ARG A 174 -3.38 1.89 -21.02
C ARG A 174 -1.95 2.36 -21.32
N LEU A 175 -1.39 3.23 -20.47
CA LEU A 175 0.00 3.70 -20.59
C LEU A 175 1.01 2.55 -20.44
N LEU A 176 0.85 1.71 -19.41
CA LEU A 176 1.76 0.60 -19.12
C LEU A 176 1.68 -0.52 -20.17
N MET A 177 0.50 -0.83 -20.68
CA MET A 177 0.36 -1.78 -21.80
C MET A 177 0.93 -1.25 -23.11
N GLY A 178 0.96 0.08 -23.30
CA GLY A 178 1.69 0.73 -24.41
C GLY A 178 3.19 0.44 -24.45
N ALA A 179 3.78 -0.01 -23.33
CA ALA A 179 5.13 -0.56 -23.24
C ALA A 179 5.15 -2.09 -23.37
N ALA A 180 4.27 -2.80 -22.64
CA ALA A 180 4.25 -4.28 -22.61
C ALA A 180 3.97 -4.91 -23.99
N THR A 181 3.14 -4.25 -24.80
CA THR A 181 2.79 -4.67 -26.18
C THR A 181 3.90 -4.45 -27.21
N ARG A 182 5.01 -3.79 -26.86
CA ARG A 182 6.14 -3.61 -27.78
C ARG A 182 6.88 -4.94 -27.99
N PRO A 183 7.17 -5.35 -29.25
CA PRO A 183 7.88 -6.61 -29.52
C PRO A 183 9.37 -6.51 -29.16
N GLU A 184 9.99 -5.37 -29.44
CA GLU A 184 11.40 -5.11 -29.18
C GLU A 184 11.63 -4.62 -27.74
N MET A 185 12.70 -5.12 -27.12
CA MET A 185 13.07 -4.77 -25.75
C MET A 185 13.44 -3.29 -25.61
N GLU A 186 14.17 -2.74 -26.58
CA GLU A 186 14.61 -1.33 -26.56
C GLU A 186 13.41 -0.37 -26.64
N GLN A 187 12.45 -0.64 -27.52
CA GLN A 187 11.19 0.12 -27.59
C GLN A 187 10.41 0.07 -26.27
N ARG A 188 10.32 -1.11 -25.64
CA ARG A 188 9.68 -1.29 -24.33
C ARG A 188 10.37 -0.49 -23.23
N GLN A 189 11.70 -0.53 -23.19
CA GLN A 189 12.52 0.22 -22.23
C GLN A 189 12.40 1.74 -22.44
N ALA A 190 12.41 2.21 -23.68
CA ALA A 190 12.22 3.62 -24.02
C ALA A 190 10.85 4.16 -23.53
N VAL A 191 9.76 3.40 -23.71
CA VAL A 191 8.45 3.78 -23.17
C VAL A 191 8.45 3.79 -21.64
N LEU A 192 9.07 2.79 -20.98
CA LEU A 192 9.20 2.77 -19.52
C LEU A 192 9.99 3.97 -18.98
N VAL A 193 11.08 4.37 -19.64
CA VAL A 193 11.86 5.58 -19.28
C VAL A 193 11.03 6.85 -19.50
N GLY A 194 10.27 6.95 -20.60
CA GLY A 194 9.36 8.08 -20.84
C GLY A 194 8.27 8.21 -19.77
N LEU A 195 7.74 7.07 -19.27
CA LEU A 195 6.72 7.05 -18.23
C LEU A 195 7.23 7.48 -16.84
N LEU A 196 8.54 7.60 -16.62
CA LEU A 196 9.10 8.20 -15.39
C LEU A 196 8.62 9.65 -15.22
N GLY A 197 8.34 10.38 -16.31
CA GLY A 197 7.78 11.73 -16.31
C GLY A 197 6.26 11.80 -16.26
N SER A 198 5.55 10.67 -16.12
CA SER A 198 4.08 10.64 -16.28
C SER A 198 3.34 11.50 -15.23
N PRO A 199 2.33 12.28 -15.64
CA PRO A 199 1.42 12.95 -14.69
C PRO A 199 0.58 11.91 -13.92
N ASN A 200 0.29 10.75 -14.52
CA ASN A 200 -0.35 9.65 -13.80
C ASN A 200 0.64 8.99 -12.84
N HIS A 201 0.41 9.15 -11.53
CA HIS A 201 1.33 8.68 -10.50
C HIS A 201 1.42 7.15 -10.39
N LEU A 202 0.38 6.41 -10.79
CA LEU A 202 0.37 4.95 -10.79
C LEU A 202 1.24 4.38 -11.93
N ALA A 203 1.16 5.01 -13.11
CA ALA A 203 2.05 4.73 -14.24
C ALA A 203 3.50 5.09 -13.90
N ALA A 204 3.76 6.28 -13.35
CA ALA A 204 5.11 6.71 -12.96
C ALA A 204 5.74 5.81 -11.87
N ALA A 205 4.99 5.43 -10.83
CA ALA A 205 5.49 4.54 -9.78
C ALA A 205 5.82 3.13 -10.33
N SER A 206 4.96 2.58 -11.18
CA SER A 206 5.20 1.28 -11.82
C SER A 206 6.40 1.36 -12.78
N ALA A 207 6.50 2.42 -13.58
CA ALA A 207 7.64 2.67 -14.46
C ALA A 207 8.96 2.78 -13.66
N MET A 208 8.96 3.43 -12.49
CA MET A 208 10.12 3.48 -11.60
C MET A 208 10.50 2.10 -11.04
N GLY A 209 9.52 1.28 -10.65
CA GLY A 209 9.75 -0.09 -10.19
C GLY A 209 10.40 -0.96 -11.28
N GLN A 210 9.87 -0.89 -12.50
CA GLN A 210 10.42 -1.57 -13.66
C GLN A 210 11.80 -1.05 -14.06
N ALA A 211 12.00 0.27 -14.12
CA ALA A 211 13.29 0.88 -14.43
C ALA A 211 14.37 0.47 -13.41
N TYR A 212 14.06 0.51 -12.10
CA TYR A 212 14.97 0.03 -11.07
C TYR A 212 15.36 -1.44 -11.24
N ARG A 213 14.40 -2.33 -11.49
CA ARG A 213 14.66 -3.78 -11.72
C ARG A 213 15.49 -4.02 -12.98
N GLN A 214 15.07 -3.43 -14.11
CA GLN A 214 15.72 -3.59 -15.43
C GLN A 214 17.00 -2.76 -15.58
N ARG A 215 17.40 -1.99 -14.55
CA ARG A 215 18.57 -1.10 -14.52
C ARG A 215 18.51 0.09 -15.50
N LEU A 216 17.31 0.51 -15.87
CA LEU A 216 17.09 1.64 -16.77
C LEU A 216 17.26 2.97 -16.02
N GLY A 217 17.93 3.92 -16.67
CA GLY A 217 18.13 5.28 -16.17
C GLY A 217 19.51 5.82 -16.56
N SER A 218 19.55 7.11 -16.92
CA SER A 218 20.76 7.90 -17.14
C SER A 218 20.74 9.15 -16.23
N ALA A 219 21.83 9.92 -16.22
CA ALA A 219 21.87 11.20 -15.51
C ALA A 219 20.85 12.23 -16.04
N GLU A 220 20.38 12.08 -17.28
CA GLU A 220 19.43 13.00 -17.93
C GLU A 220 18.04 12.93 -17.29
N GLN A 221 17.65 11.81 -16.68
CA GLN A 221 16.36 11.70 -15.98
C GLN A 221 16.41 12.24 -14.53
N ILE A 222 17.57 12.67 -14.00
CA ILE A 222 17.67 13.19 -12.64
C ILE A 222 16.68 14.35 -12.35
N PRO A 223 16.49 15.35 -13.24
CA PRO A 223 15.49 16.40 -13.04
C PRO A 223 14.05 15.85 -12.96
N VAL A 224 13.73 14.83 -13.77
CA VAL A 224 12.42 14.18 -13.79
C VAL A 224 12.17 13.38 -12.51
N LEU A 225 13.17 12.64 -12.03
CA LEU A 225 13.10 11.90 -10.77
C LEU A 225 12.90 12.85 -9.58
N LEU A 226 13.63 13.97 -9.54
CA LEU A 226 13.46 15.01 -8.51
C LEU A 226 12.07 15.68 -8.58
N ALA A 227 11.55 15.98 -9.76
CA ALA A 227 10.21 16.55 -9.94
C ALA A 227 9.08 15.61 -9.50
N GLN A 228 9.25 14.28 -9.67
CA GLN A 228 8.29 13.31 -9.15
C GLN A 228 8.37 13.16 -7.61
N MET A 229 9.54 13.39 -7.01
CA MET A 229 9.67 13.45 -5.54
C MET A 229 8.92 14.65 -4.94
N ASP A 230 8.90 15.80 -5.62
CA ASP A 230 8.21 17.02 -5.17
C ASP A 230 6.68 16.86 -5.02
N ARG A 231 6.11 15.76 -5.55
CA ARG A 231 4.68 15.45 -5.46
C ARG A 231 4.25 14.90 -4.09
N GLY A 232 5.19 14.61 -3.19
CA GLY A 232 4.90 14.10 -1.85
C GLY A 232 4.25 12.71 -1.79
N ILE A 233 4.27 11.96 -2.89
CA ILE A 233 3.73 10.60 -2.97
C ILE A 233 4.86 9.62 -2.62
N ALA A 234 4.77 8.97 -1.46
CA ALA A 234 5.82 8.10 -0.93
C ALA A 234 6.31 7.03 -1.91
N GLY A 235 5.43 6.47 -2.75
CA GLY A 235 5.80 5.52 -3.81
C GLY A 235 6.68 6.12 -4.91
N LEU A 236 6.40 7.36 -5.33
CA LEU A 236 7.24 8.09 -6.30
C LEU A 236 8.57 8.49 -5.67
N GLN A 237 8.55 8.98 -4.42
CA GLN A 237 9.79 9.30 -3.70
C GLN A 237 10.67 8.05 -3.54
N LEU A 238 10.09 6.90 -3.17
CA LEU A 238 10.82 5.65 -3.01
C LEU A 238 11.38 5.13 -4.34
N GLY A 239 10.59 5.18 -5.41
CA GLY A 239 11.02 4.79 -6.76
C GLY A 239 12.16 5.65 -7.28
N ALA A 240 12.02 6.99 -7.18
CA ALA A 240 13.05 7.94 -7.56
C ALA A 240 14.34 7.72 -6.78
N LEU A 241 14.27 7.56 -5.45
CA LEU A 241 15.45 7.25 -4.63
C LEU A 241 16.07 5.89 -4.95
N LYS A 242 15.28 4.84 -5.24
CA LYS A 242 15.79 3.52 -5.68
C LYS A 242 16.62 3.68 -6.97
N ILE A 243 16.19 4.50 -7.93
CA ILE A 243 16.93 4.77 -9.18
C ILE A 243 18.14 5.69 -8.95
N LEU A 244 17.98 6.83 -8.26
CA LEU A 244 19.07 7.76 -7.97
C LEU A 244 20.23 7.09 -7.20
N ARG A 245 19.92 6.17 -6.27
CA ARG A 245 20.92 5.35 -5.57
C ARG A 245 21.71 4.44 -6.52
N ARG A 246 21.07 3.94 -7.58
CA ARG A 246 21.72 3.11 -8.60
C ARG A 246 22.62 3.92 -9.52
N LEU A 247 22.22 5.15 -9.84
CA LEU A 247 22.99 6.09 -10.68
C LEU A 247 24.19 6.70 -9.93
N GLY A 248 24.12 6.87 -8.61
CA GLY A 248 25.14 7.51 -7.76
C GLY A 248 26.61 7.20 -8.11
N PRO A 249 27.02 5.91 -8.17
CA PRO A 249 28.39 5.53 -8.49
C PRO A 249 28.81 5.84 -9.94
N THR A 250 27.85 6.01 -10.86
CA THR A 250 28.06 6.24 -12.29
C THR A 250 27.61 7.65 -12.73
N LEU A 251 27.50 8.60 -11.79
CA LEU A 251 27.17 9.99 -12.11
C LEU A 251 28.33 10.66 -12.85
N PRO A 252 28.07 11.40 -13.96
CA PRO A 252 29.10 12.18 -14.64
C PRO A 252 29.88 13.12 -13.72
N GLU A 253 31.16 13.36 -14.02
CA GLU A 253 32.04 14.23 -13.22
C GLU A 253 31.62 15.72 -13.28
N ASN A 254 31.00 16.14 -14.38
CA ASN A 254 30.48 17.49 -14.58
C ASN A 254 29.11 17.74 -13.92
N LEU A 255 28.51 16.73 -13.27
CA LEU A 255 27.25 16.90 -12.53
C LEU A 255 27.54 17.43 -11.12
N ASP A 256 26.86 18.51 -10.71
CA ASP A 256 26.96 19.00 -9.33
C ASP A 256 26.29 18.02 -8.34
N ARG A 257 27.11 17.12 -7.80
CA ARG A 257 26.75 16.14 -6.79
C ARG A 257 26.36 16.78 -5.45
N ASN A 258 26.84 17.99 -5.13
CA ASN A 258 26.43 18.72 -3.92
C ASN A 258 25.00 19.25 -4.08
N ALA A 259 24.70 19.88 -5.22
CA ALA A 259 23.35 20.33 -5.55
C ALA A 259 22.36 19.16 -5.61
N LEU A 260 22.76 17.98 -6.13
CA LEU A 260 21.93 16.78 -6.09
C LEU A 260 21.66 16.29 -4.66
N ALA A 261 22.69 16.23 -3.80
CA ALA A 261 22.53 15.83 -2.40
C ALA A 261 21.61 16.80 -1.63
N GLU A 262 21.74 18.11 -1.86
CA GLU A 262 20.88 19.16 -1.28
C GLU A 262 19.46 19.14 -1.88
N ALA A 263 19.30 18.79 -3.16
CA ALA A 263 18.00 18.62 -3.80
C ALA A 263 17.23 17.43 -3.23
N ILE A 264 17.91 16.30 -2.98
CA ILE A 264 17.32 15.12 -2.32
C ILE A 264 17.01 15.42 -0.85
N HIS A 265 17.95 16.01 -0.11
CA HIS A 265 17.77 16.27 1.32
C HIS A 265 16.58 17.20 1.61
N ARG A 266 16.30 18.20 0.75
CA ARG A 266 15.12 19.09 0.90
C ARG A 266 13.77 18.45 0.57
N ARG A 267 13.75 17.27 -0.06
CA ARG A 267 12.54 16.55 -0.51
C ARG A 267 12.12 15.42 0.43
N ILE A 268 12.69 15.36 1.64
CA ILE A 268 12.51 14.28 2.62
C ILE A 268 12.23 14.86 4.00
N GLY A 269 11.19 14.33 4.65
CA GLY A 269 10.68 14.74 5.95
C GLY A 269 11.46 14.22 7.16
N TRP A 270 12.73 14.62 7.29
CA TRP A 270 13.65 14.20 8.39
C TRP A 270 13.14 14.50 9.81
N ASN A 271 12.14 15.38 9.95
CA ASN A 271 11.47 15.68 11.22
C ASN A 271 10.48 14.59 11.68
N GLY A 272 10.26 13.54 10.89
CA GLY A 272 9.32 12.47 11.19
C GLY A 272 8.07 12.41 10.31
N SER A 273 7.82 13.36 9.41
CA SER A 273 6.63 13.35 8.55
C SER A 273 6.60 12.18 7.56
N ASP A 274 7.76 11.76 7.08
CA ASP A 274 7.88 10.68 6.10
C ASP A 274 7.94 9.30 6.76
N PRO A 275 7.56 8.21 6.07
CA PRO A 275 7.82 6.86 6.55
C PRO A 275 9.32 6.60 6.76
N ALA A 276 9.68 5.96 7.89
CA ALA A 276 11.09 5.71 8.23
C ALA A 276 11.86 4.95 7.12
N GLY A 277 11.21 3.98 6.45
CA GLY A 277 11.79 3.27 5.31
C GLY A 277 12.15 4.16 4.12
N LEU A 278 11.39 5.24 3.88
CA LEU A 278 11.71 6.23 2.85
C LEU A 278 12.98 7.01 3.21
N ARG A 279 13.08 7.46 4.48
CA ARG A 279 14.26 8.19 4.99
C ARG A 279 15.52 7.32 5.02
N VAL A 280 15.41 6.04 5.40
CA VAL A 280 16.51 5.06 5.30
C VAL A 280 16.97 4.89 3.84
N GLN A 281 16.05 4.80 2.88
CA GLN A 281 16.42 4.75 1.46
C GLN A 281 17.01 6.07 0.97
N ALA A 282 16.60 7.23 1.51
CA ALA A 282 17.22 8.52 1.22
C ALA A 282 18.67 8.60 1.75
N VAL A 283 18.95 8.13 2.97
CA VAL A 283 20.34 7.97 3.49
C VAL A 283 21.17 7.06 2.58
N LYS A 284 20.63 5.93 2.15
CA LYS A 284 21.30 4.98 1.25
C LYS A 284 21.50 5.54 -0.16
N THR A 285 20.70 6.53 -0.57
CA THR A 285 20.84 7.29 -1.82
C THR A 285 21.93 8.35 -1.70
N LEU A 286 21.91 9.15 -0.63
CA LEU A 286 22.95 10.12 -0.30
C LEU A 286 24.33 9.46 -0.23
N ARG A 287 24.46 8.32 0.44
CA ARG A 287 25.72 7.55 0.47
C ARG A 287 26.24 7.21 -0.94
N ALA A 288 25.35 6.82 -1.86
CA ALA A 288 25.73 6.39 -3.21
C ALA A 288 26.19 7.54 -4.12
N ILE A 289 25.89 8.80 -3.79
CA ILE A 289 26.39 9.99 -4.51
C ILE A 289 27.87 10.24 -4.20
N GLY A 290 28.37 9.73 -3.07
CA GLY A 290 29.77 9.84 -2.63
C GLY A 290 30.04 11.04 -1.71
N PRO A 291 31.30 11.49 -1.59
CA PRO A 291 31.74 12.48 -0.61
C PRO A 291 30.95 13.81 -0.59
N ALA A 292 30.41 14.24 -1.73
CA ALA A 292 29.53 15.41 -1.85
C ALA A 292 28.30 15.38 -0.90
N ALA A 293 27.85 14.19 -0.49
CA ALA A 293 26.72 14.04 0.42
C ALA A 293 27.10 14.09 1.92
N ILE A 294 28.39 14.11 2.27
CA ILE A 294 28.88 14.10 3.67
C ILE A 294 28.24 15.21 4.53
N PRO A 295 28.09 16.47 4.07
CA PRO A 295 27.43 17.51 4.88
C PRO A 295 25.96 17.19 5.20
N LYS A 296 25.23 16.58 4.26
CA LYS A 296 23.83 16.16 4.45
C LYS A 296 23.73 14.94 5.36
N LEU A 297 24.62 13.97 5.20
CA LEU A 297 24.68 12.80 6.09
C LEU A 297 25.05 13.20 7.53
N LYS A 298 25.95 14.16 7.73
CA LYS A 298 26.27 14.75 9.06
C LYS A 298 25.10 15.53 9.67
N GLN A 299 24.22 16.12 8.84
CA GLN A 299 22.98 16.74 9.30
C GLN A 299 21.98 15.66 9.78
N VAL A 300 21.69 14.64 8.96
CA VAL A 300 20.75 13.55 9.29
C VAL A 300 21.21 12.75 10.51
N ALA A 301 22.50 12.39 10.60
CA ALA A 301 23.07 11.63 11.73
C ALA A 301 22.91 12.34 13.09
N ARG A 302 22.76 13.67 13.09
CA ARG A 302 22.56 14.48 14.31
C ARG A 302 21.10 14.80 14.59
N ALA A 303 20.26 14.94 13.56
CA ALA A 303 18.98 15.65 13.66
C ALA A 303 17.72 14.86 13.24
N ASP A 304 17.82 13.68 12.62
CA ASP A 304 16.62 12.85 12.41
C ASP A 304 16.03 12.41 13.75
N VAL A 305 14.70 12.36 13.86
CA VAL A 305 14.01 11.93 15.08
C VAL A 305 14.23 10.45 15.43
N ASP A 306 14.43 9.58 14.43
CA ASP A 306 14.59 8.14 14.61
C ASP A 306 16.06 7.75 14.84
N GLN A 307 16.32 7.01 15.92
CA GLN A 307 17.66 6.52 16.25
C GLN A 307 18.25 5.60 15.17
N ASN A 308 17.42 4.81 14.49
CA ASN A 308 17.86 3.90 13.44
C ASN A 308 18.33 4.66 12.20
N ILE A 309 17.69 5.80 11.89
CA ILE A 309 18.06 6.65 10.76
C ILE A 309 19.32 7.45 11.09
N ARG A 310 19.44 7.96 12.33
CA ARG A 310 20.70 8.56 12.81
C ARG A 310 21.88 7.56 12.72
N TYR A 311 21.65 6.30 13.10
CA TYR A 311 22.64 5.22 13.02
C TYR A 311 23.01 4.87 11.57
N GLU A 312 22.04 4.64 10.68
CA GLU A 312 22.28 4.39 9.25
C GLU A 312 23.06 5.55 8.58
N ALA A 313 22.79 6.80 8.97
CA ALA A 313 23.54 7.96 8.48
C ALA A 313 24.98 8.00 9.01
N ALA A 314 25.22 7.59 10.27
CA ALA A 314 26.57 7.44 10.82
C ALA A 314 27.36 6.31 10.12
N VAL A 315 26.73 5.16 9.87
CA VAL A 315 27.32 4.05 9.09
C VAL A 315 27.63 4.48 7.65
N ALA A 316 26.77 5.31 7.05
CA ALA A 316 27.02 5.89 5.73
C ALA A 316 28.21 6.86 5.69
N LEU A 317 28.46 7.62 6.77
CA LEU A 317 29.64 8.49 6.89
C LEU A 317 30.93 7.71 7.04
N LEU A 318 30.98 6.73 7.95
CA LEU A 318 32.16 5.87 8.14
C LEU A 318 32.58 5.19 6.82
N GLY A 319 31.59 4.73 6.06
CA GLY A 319 31.78 4.14 4.73
C GLY A 319 31.91 5.13 3.57
N LEU A 320 32.29 6.38 3.84
CA LEU A 320 32.68 7.43 2.88
C LEU A 320 33.91 8.24 3.35
N GLU A 321 34.18 8.31 4.66
CA GLU A 321 35.37 8.98 5.23
C GLU A 321 36.57 8.04 5.39
N GLY A 322 36.37 6.73 5.18
CA GLY A 322 37.42 5.70 5.15
C GLY A 322 37.59 5.03 3.77
N SER A 323 37.24 5.71 2.69
CA SER A 323 37.27 5.21 1.29
C SER A 323 37.85 6.24 0.33
#